data_AF-A0A0M1P073-F1
#
_entry.id   AF-A0A0M1P073-F1
#
_cell.length_a   1.000
_cell.length_b   1.000
_cell.length_c   1.000
_cell.angle_alpha   90.00
_cell.angle_beta   90.00
_cell.angle_gamma   90.00
#
_symmetry.space_group_name_H-M   'P 1'
#
loop_
_entity.id
_entity.type
_entity.pdbx_description
1 polymer ?
#
loop_
_entity_poly.entity_id
_entity_poly.type
_entity_poly.pdbx_seq_one_letter_code
_entity_poly.pdbx_strand_id
1 'polypeptide(L)' 'MTGKSVLKLLQDLNKETNTCVVLVTHNSAIAPMADKVVRVKSGRMESITINDHKQSVEGIEW' A
#
# COMPACT_ATOMS: atom_id res chain seq x y z
N MET A 1 16.44 4.25 -5.18
CA MET A 1 16.50 3.14 -6.17
C MET A 1 16.13 1.77 -5.59
N THR A 2 15.87 1.61 -4.28
CA THR A 2 15.62 0.29 -3.66
C THR A 2 14.18 0.09 -3.12
N GLY A 3 13.53 1.15 -2.62
CA GLY A 3 12.19 1.05 -2.01
C GLY A 3 11.09 0.61 -2.99
N LYS A 4 11.07 1.16 -4.22
CA LYS A 4 10.09 0.77 -5.25
C LYS A 4 10.18 -0.72 -5.60
N SER A 5 11.39 -1.29 -5.66
CA SER A 5 11.59 -2.70 -6.00
C SER A 5 11.01 -3.64 -4.93
N VAL A 6 11.14 -3.28 -3.65
CA VAL A 6 10.53 -4.05 -2.55
C VAL A 6 9.00 -3.98 -2.62
N LEU A 7 8.44 -2.79 -2.83
CA LEU A 7 6.99 -2.62 -2.97
C LEU A 7 6.44 -3.39 -4.17
N LYS A 8 7.18 -3.42 -5.28
CA LYS A 8 6.84 -4.19 -6.47
C LYS A 8 6.81 -5.69 -6.17
N LEU A 9 7.85 -6.22 -5.52
CA LEU A 9 7.90 -7.61 -5.08
C LEU A 9 6.70 -7.98 -4.19
N LEU A 10 6.36 -7.12 -3.22
CA LEU A 10 5.22 -7.35 -2.34
C LEU A 10 3.88 -7.31 -3.10
N GLN A 11 3.74 -6.41 -4.07
CA GLN A 11 2.55 -6.34 -4.92
C GLN A 11 2.43 -7.58 -5.81
N ASP A 12 3.52 -8.06 -6.38
CA ASP A 12 3.55 -9.24 -7.24
C ASP A 12 3.24 -10.50 -6.43
N LEU A 13 3.83 -10.65 -5.24
CA LEU A 13 3.50 -11.71 -4.30
C LEU A 13 1.99 -11.74 -3.98
N ASN A 14 1.39 -10.59 -3.66
CA ASN A 14 -0.05 -10.52 -3.39
C ASN A 14 -0.88 -10.98 -4.59
N LYS A 15 -0.53 -10.55 -5.81
CA LYS A 15 -1.27 -10.87 -7.05
C LYS A 15 -1.11 -12.32 -7.47
N GLU A 16 0.11 -12.87 -7.38
CA GLU A 16 0.44 -14.20 -7.89
C GLU A 16 0.00 -15.31 -6.93
N THR A 17 0.10 -15.08 -5.62
CA THR A 17 -0.16 -16.13 -4.63
C THR A 17 -1.43 -15.91 -3.81
N ASN A 18 -2.18 -14.83 -4.07
CA ASN A 18 -3.31 -14.39 -3.24
C ASN A 18 -2.95 -14.21 -1.75
N THR A 19 -1.68 -13.93 -1.45
CA THR A 19 -1.23 -13.70 -0.08
C THR A 19 -1.68 -12.32 0.39
N CYS A 20 -2.28 -12.25 1.58
CA CYS A 20 -2.60 -10.97 2.22
C CYS A 20 -1.31 -10.26 2.66
N VAL A 21 -1.10 -9.04 2.17
CA VAL A 21 0.05 -8.20 2.53
C VAL A 21 -0.44 -7.00 3.33
N VAL A 22 0.14 -6.79 4.51
CA VAL A 22 -0.11 -5.62 5.36
C VAL A 22 1.16 -4.79 5.40
N LEU A 23 1.08 -3.55 4.92
CA LEU A 23 2.18 -2.59 4.92
C LEU A 23 1.90 -1.48 5.92
N VAL A 24 2.85 -1.23 6.83
CA VAL A 24 2.80 -0.11 7.78
C VAL A 24 3.83 0.92 7.36
N THR A 25 3.39 2.14 7.09
CA THR A 25 4.25 3.24 6.64
C THR A 25 3.69 4.59 7.06
N HIS A 26 4.57 5.57 7.22
CA HIS A 26 4.21 6.99 7.36
C HIS A 26 4.20 7.72 6.00
N ASN A 27 4.67 7.08 4.93
CA ASN A 27 4.66 7.67 3.59
C ASN A 27 3.30 7.47 2.91
N SER A 28 2.49 8.52 2.89
CA SER A 28 1.17 8.50 2.28
C SER A 28 1.18 8.36 0.76
N ALA A 29 2.29 8.63 0.07
CA ALA A 29 2.41 8.45 -1.37
C ALA A 29 2.27 6.97 -1.78
N ILE A 30 2.48 6.05 -0.84
CA ILE A 30 2.32 4.61 -1.06
C ILE A 30 0.85 4.18 -0.99
N ALA A 31 0.00 4.90 -0.26
CA ALA A 31 -1.40 4.51 -0.02
C ALA A 31 -2.22 4.14 -1.28
N PRO A 32 -2.06 4.83 -2.44
CA PRO A 32 -2.79 4.48 -3.66
C PRO A 32 -2.53 3.07 -4.21
N MET A 33 -1.45 2.38 -3.80
CA MET A 33 -1.22 0.99 -4.25
C MET A 33 -2.02 -0.07 -3.49
N ALA A 34 -2.55 0.28 -2.31
CA ALA A 34 -3.22 -0.65 -1.42
C ALA A 34 -4.71 -0.76 -1.75
N ASP A 35 -5.27 -1.97 -1.60
CA ASP A 35 -6.71 -2.23 -1.71
C ASP A 35 -7.52 -1.55 -0.59
N LYS A 36 -6.93 -1.45 0.60
CA LYS A 36 -7.52 -0.83 1.79
C LYS A 36 -6.47 0.01 2.50
N VAL A 37 -6.82 1.25 2.81
CA VAL A 37 -5.97 2.18 3.54
C VAL A 37 -6.61 2.43 4.91
N VAL A 38 -5.88 2.10 5.97
CA VAL A 38 -6.28 2.40 7.35
C VAL A 38 -5.38 3.51 7.87
N ARG A 39 -5.96 4.66 8.21
CA ARG A 39 -5.22 5.78 8.84
C ARG A 39 -5.35 5.67 10.35
N VAL A 40 -4.23 5.76 11.05
CA VAL A 40 -4.16 5.68 12.50
C VAL A 40 -3.55 6.98 13.03
N LYS A 41 -4.20 7.55 14.05
CA LYS A 41 -3.75 8.77 14.71
C LYS A 41 -3.97 8.63 16.22
N SER A 42 -2.93 8.91 17.00
CA SER A 42 -2.97 8.83 18.48
C SER A 42 -3.50 7.47 19.00
N GLY A 43 -3.07 6.37 18.38
CA GLY A 43 -3.47 5.01 18.76
C GLY A 43 -4.90 4.63 18.41
N ARG A 44 -5.64 5.50 17.68
CA ARG A 44 -7.00 5.24 17.23
C ARG A 44 -7.07 5.21 15.71
N MET A 45 -7.99 4.40 15.20
CA MET A 45 -8.33 4.42 13.78
C MET A 45 -9.02 5.74 13.45
N GLU A 46 -8.44 6.50 12.54
CA GLU A 46 -8.97 7.79 12.07
C GLU A 46 -9.92 7.58 10.89
N SER A 47 -9.53 6.74 9.93
CA SER A 47 -10.36 6.41 8.76
C SER A 47 -10.00 5.07 8.15
N ILE A 48 -10.97 4.47 7.45
CA ILE A 48 -10.75 3.35 6.52
C ILE A 48 -11.23 3.79 5.15
N THR A 49 -10.40 3.58 4.12
CA THR A 49 -10.78 3.81 2.72
C THR A 49 -10.52 2.53 1.93
N ILE A 50 -11.52 2.09 1.17
CA ILE A 50 -11.34 1.05 0.14
C ILE A 50 -10.95 1.75 -1.15
N ASN A 51 -9.93 1.23 -1.83
CA ASN A 51 -9.45 1.80 -3.07
C ASN A 51 -9.97 0.98 -4.24
N ASP A 52 -11.03 1.46 -4.89
CA ASP A 52 -11.64 0.79 -6.04
C ASP A 52 -10.69 0.72 -7.25
N HIS A 53 -9.73 1.67 -7.32
CA HIS A 53 -8.75 1.78 -8.40
C HIS A 53 -7.34 1.95 -7.83
N LYS A 54 -6.73 0.83 -7.41
CA LYS A 54 -5.33 0.82 -6.94
C LYS A 54 -4.33 1.10 -8.06
N GLN A 55 -3.34 1.93 -7.75
CA GLN A 55 -2.26 2.28 -8.66
C GLN A 55 -1.13 1.25 -8.61
N SER A 56 -0.42 1.07 -9.74
CA SER A 56 0.81 0.28 -9.74
C SER A 56 1.91 1.01 -8.98
N VAL A 57 2.82 0.25 -8.37
CA VAL A 57 4.00 0.80 -7.68
C VAL A 57 4.87 1.63 -8.61
N GLU A 58 4.88 1.32 -9.91
CA GLU A 58 5.64 2.08 -10.91
C GLU A 58 5.17 3.54 -11.00
N GLY A 59 3.85 3.77 -10.88
CA GLY A 59 3.21 5.09 -10.99
C GLY A 59 3.22 5.94 -9.71
N ILE A 60 3.77 5.43 -8.61
CA ILE A 60 3.93 6.21 -7.38
C ILE A 60 5.07 7.22 -7.58
N GLU A 61 4.73 8.50 -7.58
CA GLU A 61 5.72 9.57 -7.36
C GLU A 61 5.89 9.78 -5.86
N TRP A 62 7.15 9.79 -5.40
CA TRP A 62 7.53 9.90 -3.99
C TRP A 62 8.24 11.21 -3.75
#